data_AF-A0A935LVN0-F1
#
_entry.id   AF-A0A935LVN0-F1
#
_cell.length_a   1.000
_cell.length_b   1.000
_cell.length_c   1.000
_cell.angle_alpha   90.00
_cell.angle_beta   90.00
_cell.angle_gamma   90.00
#
_symmetry.space_group_name_H-M   'P 1'
#
loop_
_entity.id
_entity.type
_entity.pdbx_description
1 polymer ?
#
loop_
_entity_poly.entity_id
_entity_poly.type
_entity_poly.pdbx_seq_one_letter_code
_entity_poly.pdbx_strand_id
1 'polypeptide(L)'
;MFVRKETVKQLSREMSLPYKGNEQDWDIELADKNRVDEFISFYNDNDLSNDMKYAAMSIILASYDYLLDDTEIDRDYRWYEIERMLKSEKQLFSDLIEYWAVETEIEDVFRITPLVREVRATW
;
A
#
# COMPACT_ATOMS: atom_id res chain seq x y z
N MET A 1 -8.65 6.58 6.56
CA MET A 1 -9.90 6.31 5.82
C MET A 1 -10.14 4.81 5.86
N PHE A 2 -11.38 4.38 6.12
CA PHE A 2 -11.70 2.95 6.24
C PHE A 2 -12.16 2.41 4.88
N VAL A 3 -11.54 1.32 4.41
CA VAL A 3 -11.93 0.67 3.15
C VAL A 3 -13.19 -0.15 3.37
N ARG A 4 -14.23 0.10 2.55
CA ARG A 4 -15.50 -0.61 2.66
C ARG A 4 -15.33 -2.08 2.25
N LYS A 5 -16.03 -2.99 2.94
CA LYS A 5 -15.99 -4.43 2.62
C LYS A 5 -16.31 -4.74 1.16
N GLU A 6 -17.27 -4.03 0.55
CA GLU A 6 -17.60 -4.21 -0.86
C GLU A 6 -16.46 -3.79 -1.79
N THR A 7 -15.68 -2.75 -1.44
CA THR A 7 -14.49 -2.33 -2.18
C THR A 7 -13.41 -3.41 -2.09
N VAL A 8 -13.15 -3.94 -0.89
CA VAL A 8 -12.17 -5.04 -0.70
C VAL A 8 -12.59 -6.26 -1.50
N LYS A 9 -13.87 -6.63 -1.44
CA LYS A 9 -14.43 -7.75 -2.20
C LYS A 9 -14.35 -7.54 -3.71
N GLN A 10 -14.56 -6.32 -4.19
CA GLN A 10 -14.40 -5.97 -5.60
C GLN A 10 -12.94 -6.13 -6.02
N LEU A 11 -12.00 -5.46 -5.32
CA LEU A 11 -10.56 -5.58 -5.58
C LEU A 11 -10.10 -7.03 -5.54
N SER A 12 -10.59 -7.80 -4.58
CA SER A 12 -10.26 -9.22 -4.45
C SER A 12 -10.72 -10.07 -5.62
N ARG A 13 -11.83 -9.71 -6.27
CA ARG A 13 -12.29 -10.38 -7.49
C ARG A 13 -11.43 -10.01 -8.69
N GLU A 14 -11.17 -8.72 -8.88
CA GLU A 14 -10.34 -8.22 -9.99
C GLU A 14 -8.91 -8.79 -9.93
N MET A 15 -8.35 -8.85 -8.72
CA MET A 15 -6.98 -9.29 -8.46
C MET A 15 -6.89 -10.72 -7.95
N SER A 16 -7.96 -11.51 -8.02
CA SER A 16 -7.98 -12.92 -7.57
C SER A 16 -7.33 -13.14 -6.18
N LEU A 17 -7.59 -12.22 -5.24
CA LEU A 17 -7.08 -12.33 -3.86
C LEU A 17 -7.86 -13.41 -3.10
N PRO A 18 -7.23 -14.14 -2.16
CA PRO A 18 -7.89 -15.19 -1.39
C PRO A 18 -8.78 -14.66 -0.26
N TYR A 19 -9.62 -13.67 -0.57
CA TYR A 19 -10.53 -12.99 0.35
C TYR A 19 -11.66 -13.90 0.84
N LYS A 20 -11.82 -13.98 2.17
CA LYS A 20 -12.80 -14.82 2.87
C LYS A 20 -13.92 -13.99 3.51
N GLY A 21 -13.72 -12.68 3.67
CA GLY A 21 -14.73 -11.76 4.23
C GLY A 21 -14.67 -11.60 5.75
N ASN A 22 -13.69 -12.23 6.40
CA ASN A 22 -13.48 -12.20 7.85
C ASN A 22 -12.11 -11.64 8.26
N GLU A 23 -11.32 -11.14 7.30
CA GLU A 23 -10.07 -10.43 7.53
C GLU A 23 -10.31 -9.17 8.39
N GLN A 24 -9.42 -8.93 9.35
CA GLN A 24 -9.42 -7.72 10.18
C GLN A 24 -8.60 -6.62 9.49
N ASP A 25 -7.34 -6.94 9.17
CA ASP A 25 -6.40 -6.06 8.45
C ASP A 25 -6.13 -6.66 7.07
N TRP A 26 -7.17 -6.61 6.22
CA TRP A 26 -7.21 -7.32 4.94
C TRP A 26 -6.01 -7.03 4.02
N ASP A 27 -5.47 -5.81 4.03
CA ASP A 27 -4.33 -5.39 3.23
C ASP A 27 -3.03 -6.02 3.72
N ILE A 28 -2.86 -6.18 5.04
CA ILE A 28 -1.74 -6.89 5.65
C ILE A 28 -1.90 -8.41 5.49
N GLU A 29 -3.09 -8.95 5.76
CA GLU A 29 -3.38 -10.39 5.72
C GLU A 29 -3.30 -10.97 4.29
N LEU A 30 -3.63 -10.17 3.28
CA LEU A 30 -3.62 -10.56 1.86
C LEU A 30 -2.39 -10.03 1.11
N ALA A 31 -1.45 -9.40 1.81
CA ALA A 31 -0.21 -8.90 1.22
C ALA A 31 0.61 -10.04 0.57
N ASP A 32 1.20 -9.76 -0.58
CA ASP A 32 2.08 -10.72 -1.27
C ASP A 32 3.23 -9.99 -1.95
N LYS A 33 4.43 -10.19 -1.43
CA LYS A 33 5.67 -9.59 -1.94
C LYS A 33 5.97 -9.94 -3.40
N ASN A 34 5.44 -11.07 -3.90
CA ASN A 34 5.66 -11.51 -5.27
C ASN A 34 4.69 -10.86 -6.27
N ARG A 35 3.72 -10.07 -5.79
CA ARG A 35 2.63 -9.49 -6.59
C ARG A 35 2.62 -7.97 -6.62
N VAL A 36 3.63 -7.32 -6.03
CA VAL A 36 3.75 -5.85 -6.02
C VAL A 36 3.61 -5.27 -7.43
N ASP A 37 4.32 -5.84 -8.41
CA ASP A 37 4.26 -5.39 -9.81
C ASP A 37 2.85 -5.51 -10.42
N GLU A 38 2.15 -6.58 -10.07
CA GLU A 38 0.78 -6.83 -10.52
C GLU A 38 -0.18 -5.77 -9.94
N PHE A 39 -0.04 -5.46 -8.65
CA PHE A 39 -0.86 -4.45 -7.98
C PHE A 39 -0.59 -3.03 -8.51
N ILE A 40 0.68 -2.68 -8.75
CA ILE A 40 1.07 -1.40 -9.37
C ILE A 40 0.48 -1.30 -10.79
N SER A 41 0.60 -2.36 -11.58
CA SER A 41 0.04 -2.40 -12.95
C SER A 41 -1.48 -2.23 -12.92
N PHE A 42 -2.18 -2.94 -12.01
CA PHE A 42 -3.62 -2.77 -11.85
C PHE A 42 -4.03 -1.33 -11.52
N TYR A 43 -3.29 -0.65 -10.64
CA TYR A 43 -3.56 0.74 -10.31
C TYR A 43 -3.38 1.67 -11.52
N ASN A 44 -2.29 1.49 -12.28
CA ASN A 44 -1.93 2.39 -13.38
C ASN A 44 -2.77 2.15 -14.65
N ASP A 45 -3.14 0.90 -14.92
CA ASP A 45 -3.78 0.49 -16.17
C ASP A 45 -5.31 0.66 -16.17
N ASN A 46 -5.91 0.97 -15.01
CA ASN A 46 -7.36 1.06 -14.85
C ASN A 46 -7.80 2.46 -14.39
N ASP A 47 -8.96 2.91 -14.89
CA ASP A 47 -9.64 4.11 -14.37
C ASP A 47 -10.42 3.74 -13.09
N LEU A 48 -9.73 3.84 -11.95
CA LEU A 48 -10.24 3.44 -10.65
C LEU A 48 -10.97 4.59 -9.93
N SER A 49 -12.06 4.27 -9.25
CA SER A 49 -12.67 5.19 -8.28
C SER A 49 -11.73 5.46 -7.10
N ASN A 50 -11.92 6.56 -6.38
CA ASN A 50 -11.07 6.91 -5.22
C ASN A 50 -11.01 5.79 -4.16
N ASP A 51 -12.12 5.08 -3.93
CA ASP A 51 -12.14 3.94 -3.02
C ASP A 51 -11.28 2.77 -3.51
N MET A 52 -11.36 2.46 -4.80
CA MET A 52 -10.55 1.40 -5.41
C MET A 52 -9.07 1.79 -5.46
N LYS A 53 -8.76 3.06 -5.72
CA LYS A 53 -7.40 3.62 -5.62
C LYS A 53 -6.86 3.48 -4.21
N TYR A 54 -7.65 3.85 -3.20
CA TYR A 54 -7.25 3.73 -1.80
C TYR A 54 -7.01 2.26 -1.43
N ALA A 55 -7.93 1.35 -1.80
CA ALA A 55 -7.77 -0.08 -1.54
C ALA A 55 -6.55 -0.67 -2.25
N ALA A 56 -6.35 -0.36 -3.54
CA ALA A 56 -5.18 -0.80 -4.28
C ALA A 56 -3.88 -0.26 -3.65
N MET A 57 -3.84 1.01 -3.26
CA MET A 57 -2.68 1.58 -2.56
C MET A 57 -2.42 0.90 -1.22
N SER A 58 -3.46 0.57 -0.43
CA SER A 58 -3.32 -0.17 0.83
C SER A 58 -2.57 -1.49 0.64
N ILE A 59 -3.01 -2.34 -0.29
CA ILE A 59 -2.37 -3.65 -0.52
C ILE A 59 -1.00 -3.52 -1.19
N ILE A 60 -0.78 -2.48 -2.00
CA ILE A 60 0.54 -2.17 -2.59
C ILE A 60 1.55 -1.85 -1.47
N LEU A 61 1.20 -0.96 -0.54
CA LEU A 61 2.09 -0.59 0.57
C LEU A 61 2.39 -1.78 1.47
N ALA A 62 1.37 -2.56 1.84
CA ALA A 62 1.54 -3.75 2.65
C ALA A 62 2.41 -4.83 1.97
N SER A 63 2.21 -5.04 0.67
CA SER A 63 3.00 -6.02 -0.10
C SER A 63 4.43 -5.55 -0.33
N TYR A 64 4.65 -4.25 -0.52
CA TYR A 64 5.99 -3.67 -0.63
C TYR A 64 6.72 -3.69 0.71
N ASP A 65 6.03 -3.41 1.82
CA ASP A 65 6.59 -3.59 3.15
C ASP A 65 7.09 -5.04 3.37
N TYR A 66 6.30 -6.03 2.94
CA TYR A 66 6.69 -7.43 3.03
C TYR A 66 7.80 -7.85 2.04
N LEU A 67 8.00 -7.07 0.97
CA LEU A 67 9.07 -7.27 0.00
C LEU A 67 10.42 -6.77 0.53
N LEU A 68 10.43 -5.70 1.33
CA LEU A 68 11.64 -5.16 1.93
C LEU A 68 12.28 -6.18 2.89
N ASP A 69 13.61 -6.25 2.88
CA ASP A 69 14.37 -7.09 3.80
C ASP A 69 14.74 -6.31 5.08
N ASP A 70 15.02 -7.03 6.16
CA ASP A 70 15.41 -6.48 7.47
C ASP A 70 16.84 -5.91 7.48
N THR A 71 17.63 -6.17 6.43
CA THR A 71 19.08 -5.87 6.43
C THR A 71 19.44 -4.55 5.76
N GLU A 72 18.84 -4.22 4.61
CA GLU A 72 18.97 -2.93 3.93
C GLU A 72 17.69 -2.61 3.12
N ILE A 73 17.20 -1.38 3.22
CA ILE A 73 16.11 -0.89 2.35
C ILE A 73 16.71 -0.59 0.98
N ASP A 74 16.69 -1.57 0.09
CA ASP A 74 17.06 -1.39 -1.31
C ASP A 74 15.88 -0.79 -2.09
N ARG A 75 16.00 0.47 -2.50
CA ARG A 75 14.98 1.11 -3.33
C ARG A 75 15.11 0.59 -4.75
N ASP A 76 14.05 -0.03 -5.22
CA ASP A 76 13.93 -0.42 -6.61
C ASP A 76 12.92 0.46 -7.37
N TYR A 77 12.68 0.11 -8.64
CA TYR A 77 11.75 0.83 -9.49
C TYR A 77 10.32 0.87 -8.93
N ARG A 78 9.87 -0.16 -8.19
CA ARG A 78 8.53 -0.25 -7.63
C ARG A 78 8.31 0.82 -6.59
N TRP A 79 9.31 1.09 -5.74
CA TRP A 79 9.20 2.21 -4.80
C TRP A 79 9.04 3.55 -5.52
N TYR A 80 9.80 3.82 -6.59
CA TYR A 80 9.67 5.08 -7.32
C TYR A 80 8.27 5.24 -7.95
N GLU A 81 7.66 4.15 -8.40
CA GLU A 81 6.27 4.14 -8.88
C GLU A 81 5.30 4.44 -7.73
N ILE A 82 5.43 3.75 -6.59
CA ILE A 82 4.62 3.94 -5.38
C ILE A 82 4.71 5.39 -4.88
N GLU A 83 5.93 5.93 -4.79
CA GLU A 83 6.19 7.31 -4.38
C GLU A 83 5.48 8.30 -5.30
N ARG A 84 5.56 8.10 -6.63
CA ARG A 84 4.89 8.95 -7.61
C ARG A 84 3.37 8.89 -7.43
N MET A 85 2.81 7.70 -7.25
CA MET A 85 1.37 7.49 -7.03
C MET A 85 0.88 8.15 -5.73
N LEU A 86 1.62 8.01 -4.63
CA LEU A 86 1.32 8.68 -3.37
C LEU A 86 1.34 10.20 -3.51
N LYS A 87 2.29 10.73 -4.30
CA LYS A 87 2.43 12.18 -4.55
C LYS A 87 1.42 12.74 -5.54
N SER A 88 0.85 11.94 -6.45
CA SER A 88 -0.13 12.43 -7.43
C SER A 88 -1.48 12.74 -6.82
N GLU A 89 -1.88 12.02 -5.77
CA GLU A 89 -3.18 12.19 -5.08
C GLU A 89 -3.00 12.28 -3.57
N LYS A 90 -2.08 13.16 -3.11
CA LYS A 90 -1.69 13.31 -1.70
C LYS A 90 -2.85 13.33 -0.71
N GLN A 91 -3.93 14.05 -1.04
CA GLN A 91 -5.08 14.22 -0.15
C GLN A 91 -5.93 12.95 -0.03
N LEU A 92 -5.92 12.08 -1.03
CA LEU A 92 -6.56 10.77 -0.97
C LEU A 92 -5.77 9.81 -0.06
N PHE A 93 -4.44 9.90 -0.11
CA PHE A 93 -3.55 8.95 0.57
C PHE A 93 -2.98 9.45 1.90
N SER A 94 -3.44 10.61 2.41
CA SER A 94 -2.92 11.18 3.67
C SER A 94 -2.96 10.19 4.82
N ASP A 95 -4.07 9.48 4.98
CA ASP A 95 -4.25 8.58 6.10
C ASP A 95 -3.35 7.33 6.00
N LEU A 96 -3.04 6.87 4.78
CA LEU A 96 -2.07 5.80 4.56
C LEU A 96 -0.65 6.30 4.86
N ILE A 97 -0.30 7.50 4.38
CA ILE A 97 1.02 8.08 4.59
C ILE A 97 1.28 8.29 6.09
N GLU A 98 0.31 8.80 6.84
CA GLU A 98 0.41 8.94 8.29
C GLU A 98 0.53 7.59 9.00
N TYR A 99 -0.26 6.59 8.61
CA TYR A 99 -0.22 5.25 9.20
C TYR A 99 1.14 4.57 9.01
N TRP A 100 1.67 4.59 7.77
CA TRP A 100 2.92 3.90 7.43
C TRP A 100 4.18 4.69 7.82
N ALA A 101 4.10 6.01 8.07
CA ALA A 101 5.25 6.82 8.45
C ALA A 101 5.66 6.72 9.94
N VAL A 102 4.81 6.14 10.80
CA VAL A 102 4.99 5.88 12.26
C VAL A 102 6.00 6.81 12.94
N GLU A 103 5.59 7.82 13.71
CA GLU A 103 6.53 8.84 14.22
C GLU A 103 7.48 8.40 15.36
N THR A 104 7.02 7.55 16.27
CA THR A 104 7.56 7.54 17.65
C THR A 104 8.23 6.24 18.09
N GLU A 105 8.11 5.16 17.32
CA GLU A 105 8.65 3.86 17.74
C GLU A 105 9.97 3.54 17.01
N ILE A 106 10.94 3.03 17.77
CA ILE A 106 12.26 2.61 17.27
C ILE A 106 12.30 1.07 17.13
N GLU A 107 11.38 0.39 17.82
CA GLU A 107 11.15 -1.06 17.80
C GLU A 107 9.78 -1.29 17.13
N ASP A 108 9.59 -2.42 16.44
CA ASP A 108 8.33 -2.81 15.76
C ASP A 108 7.75 -1.82 14.72
N VAL A 109 8.61 -1.07 14.03
CA VAL A 109 8.21 -0.26 12.86
C VAL A 109 8.07 -1.10 11.60
N PHE A 110 7.15 -0.69 10.71
CA PHE A 110 7.08 -1.23 9.36
C PHE A 110 8.41 -0.98 8.62
N ARG A 111 8.85 -1.93 7.80
CA ARG A 111 10.08 -1.81 7.00
C ARG A 111 10.03 -0.64 6.04
N ILE A 112 8.84 -0.34 5.51
CA ILE A 112 8.60 0.77 4.59
C ILE A 112 8.62 2.15 5.27
N THR A 113 8.61 2.21 6.61
CA THR A 113 8.49 3.44 7.40
C THR A 113 9.47 4.54 6.97
N PRO A 114 10.79 4.28 6.81
CA PRO A 114 11.74 5.32 6.43
C PRO A 114 11.42 5.95 5.07
N LEU A 115 10.94 5.14 4.12
CA LEU A 115 10.57 5.58 2.78
C LEU A 115 9.31 6.45 2.80
N VAL A 116 8.28 6.05 3.55
CA VAL A 116 7.03 6.83 3.64
C VAL A 116 7.25 8.16 4.38
N ARG A 117 8.15 8.20 5.37
CA ARG A 117 8.55 9.46 6.04
C ARG A 117 9.15 10.47 5.07
N GLU A 118 9.91 10.03 4.08
CA GLU A 118 10.43 10.92 3.03
C GLU A 118 9.30 11.50 2.18
N VAL A 119 8.32 10.68 1.80
CA VAL A 119 7.13 11.15 1.07
C VAL A 119 6.40 12.20 1.90
N ARG A 120 6.15 11.92 3.18
CA ARG A 120 5.49 12.82 4.13
C ARG A 120 6.26 14.13 4.32
N ALA A 121 7.60 14.10 4.32
CA ALA A 121 8.42 15.30 4.46
C ALA A 121 8.42 16.23 3.23
N THR A 122 7.86 15.80 2.09
CA THR A 122 7.73 16.65 0.88
C THR A 122 6.46 17.53 0.88
N TRP A 123 5.87 17.72 2.05
CA TRP A 123 4.55 18.31 2.26
C TRP A 123 4.68 19.64 3.00
#